data_AF-A0A0F9UPB3-F1
#
_entry.id   AF-A0A0F9UPB3-F1
#
_cell.length_a   1.000
_cell.length_b   1.000
_cell.length_c   1.000
_cell.angle_alpha   90.00
_cell.angle_beta   90.00
_cell.angle_gamma   90.00
#
_symmetry.space_group_name_H-M   'P 1'
#
loop_
_entity.id
_entity.type
_entity.pdbx_description
1 polymer ?
#
loop_
_entity_poly.entity_id
_entity_poly.type
_entity_poly.pdbx_seq_one_letter_code
_entity_poly.pdbx_strand_id
1 'polypeptide(L)'
;MRNNLKFSKFPLNFITGLISGVILIGIIGFGLLSSDSLKLNSGTASLLNKQSNESTCPLPEILENTEEACAAYLKFKAVKSSLVPSGVPAIYGEELDISFDQVQDAINKVRVFGPTYGQEGKKITFTGADLERYINIGSQTACKYCCGAKTLVRRDGQAACGCAHSIMMRGLAAYLIKNHPELSDDQILEELNTWRITYFPKQTLTEKLTEMEKAGEPGIKELLEEFPEFMPQMVGGC
;
A
#
# COMPACT_ATOMS: atom_id res chain seq x y z
N MET A 1 -25.85 1.50 41.70
CA MET A 1 -26.17 2.82 41.11
C MET A 1 -25.93 2.72 39.61
N ARG A 2 -26.99 2.59 38.80
CA ARG A 2 -26.93 2.45 37.33
C ARG A 2 -27.30 3.79 36.71
N ASN A 3 -26.33 4.47 36.09
CA ASN A 3 -26.57 5.73 35.39
C ASN A 3 -26.79 5.47 33.89
N ASN A 4 -27.95 5.94 33.44
CA ASN A 4 -28.40 5.98 32.05
C ASN A 4 -27.61 7.02 31.26
N LEU A 5 -27.13 6.67 30.07
CA LEU A 5 -26.70 7.64 29.06
C LEU A 5 -27.64 7.52 27.84
N LYS A 6 -28.42 8.58 27.63
CA LYS A 6 -29.31 8.77 26.48
C LYS A 6 -28.50 9.29 25.30
N PHE A 7 -28.57 8.59 24.17
CA PHE A 7 -28.06 9.07 22.88
C PHE A 7 -29.10 9.97 22.20
N SER A 8 -28.73 11.22 21.91
CA SER A 8 -29.50 12.13 21.07
C SER A 8 -29.12 11.95 19.60
N LYS A 9 -30.13 11.79 18.75
CA LYS A 9 -30.05 11.64 17.30
C LYS A 9 -29.76 13.00 16.64
N PHE A 10 -28.82 13.02 15.69
CA PHE A 10 -28.63 14.14 14.74
C PHE A 10 -29.39 13.84 13.44
N PRO A 11 -30.08 14.82 12.82
CA PRO A 11 -30.73 14.63 11.53
C PRO A 11 -29.75 14.84 10.35
N LEU A 12 -29.80 13.89 9.40
CA LEU A 12 -29.23 14.00 8.06
C LEU A 12 -30.05 15.01 7.23
N ASN A 13 -29.39 16.05 6.70
CA ASN A 13 -29.98 16.89 5.66
C ASN A 13 -29.59 16.33 4.29
N PHE A 14 -30.63 15.96 3.55
CA PHE A 14 -30.63 15.43 2.19
C PHE A 14 -30.63 16.62 1.22
N ILE A 15 -29.58 16.80 0.42
CA ILE A 15 -29.58 17.77 -0.69
C ILE A 15 -29.67 17.00 -2.00
N THR A 16 -30.85 17.07 -2.60
CA THR A 16 -31.14 16.69 -3.99
C THR A 16 -30.63 17.77 -4.93
N GLY A 17 -29.76 17.41 -5.87
CA GLY A 17 -29.30 18.29 -6.95
C GLY A 17 -29.45 17.62 -8.31
N LEU A 18 -30.54 17.96 -9.00
CA LEU A 18 -30.80 17.70 -10.41
C LEU A 18 -29.69 18.27 -11.31
N ILE A 19 -29.13 17.46 -12.22
CA ILE A 19 -28.47 17.99 -13.42
C ILE A 19 -29.09 17.31 -14.63
N SER A 20 -29.85 18.12 -15.36
CA SER A 20 -30.46 17.85 -16.65
C SER A 20 -29.43 17.49 -17.70
N GLY A 21 -29.82 16.56 -18.57
CA GLY A 21 -29.06 16.14 -19.72
C GLY A 21 -28.89 17.22 -20.78
N VAL A 22 -27.81 17.07 -21.54
CA VAL A 22 -27.68 17.57 -22.90
C VAL A 22 -27.13 16.41 -23.74
N ILE A 23 -28.01 15.86 -24.56
CA ILE A 23 -27.67 14.95 -25.66
C ILE A 23 -27.16 15.84 -26.79
N LEU A 24 -25.93 15.63 -27.24
CA LEU A 24 -25.47 16.13 -28.54
C LEU A 24 -25.00 14.95 -29.39
N ILE A 25 -25.83 14.63 -30.38
CA ILE A 25 -25.55 13.70 -31.48
C ILE A 25 -24.68 14.46 -32.48
N GLY A 26 -23.46 13.96 -32.72
CA GLY A 26 -22.54 14.48 -33.72
C GLY A 26 -22.00 13.35 -34.60
N ILE A 27 -22.73 13.09 -35.70
CA ILE A 27 -22.37 12.19 -36.78
C ILE A 27 -21.34 12.90 -37.66
N ILE A 28 -20.11 12.38 -37.79
CA ILE A 28 -19.19 12.76 -38.88
C ILE A 28 -18.50 11.50 -39.41
N GLY A 29 -18.54 11.38 -40.75
CA GLY A 29 -18.35 10.16 -41.52
C GLY A 29 -16.95 9.55 -41.49
N PHE A 30 -16.94 8.22 -41.47
CA PHE A 30 -15.76 7.40 -41.71
C PHE A 30 -15.61 7.22 -43.23
N GLY A 31 -14.60 7.87 -43.80
CA GLY A 31 -14.25 7.76 -45.21
C GLY A 31 -13.77 6.35 -45.55
N LEU A 32 -14.29 5.84 -46.67
CA LEU A 32 -13.84 4.65 -47.37
C LEU A 32 -12.34 4.77 -47.71
N LEU A 33 -11.52 3.90 -47.11
CA LEU A 33 -10.16 3.64 -47.57
C LEU A 33 -10.20 2.45 -48.53
N SER A 34 -9.80 2.74 -49.77
CA SER A 34 -9.64 1.82 -50.88
C SER A 34 -8.64 0.71 -50.55
N SER A 35 -9.02 -0.52 -50.90
CA SER A 35 -8.19 -1.72 -50.83
C SER A 35 -7.20 -1.75 -52.01
N ASP A 36 -5.96 -1.33 -51.78
CA ASP A 36 -4.87 -1.63 -52.70
C ASP A 36 -4.37 -3.06 -52.48
N SER A 37 -4.40 -3.81 -53.57
CA SER A 37 -4.02 -5.21 -53.67
C SER A 37 -2.49 -5.35 -53.63
N LEU A 38 -1.95 -5.88 -52.52
CA LEU A 38 -0.56 -6.32 -52.47
C LEU A 38 -0.42 -7.68 -53.17
N LYS A 39 0.35 -7.67 -54.25
CA LYS A 39 0.80 -8.86 -54.99
C LYS A 39 1.68 -9.73 -54.10
N LEU A 40 1.25 -10.98 -53.88
CA LEU A 40 2.10 -12.05 -53.36
C LEU A 40 3.27 -12.29 -54.33
N ASN A 41 4.49 -12.13 -53.82
CA ASN A 41 5.67 -12.72 -54.42
C ASN A 41 5.94 -14.06 -53.74
N SER A 42 5.86 -15.14 -54.51
CA SER A 42 6.17 -16.50 -54.10
C SER A 42 7.68 -16.67 -53.94
N GLY A 43 8.14 -16.72 -52.71
CA GLY A 43 9.53 -17.06 -52.41
C GLY A 43 9.66 -17.48 -50.96
N THR A 44 10.02 -18.74 -50.76
CA THR A 44 10.47 -19.34 -49.49
C THR A 44 9.39 -19.58 -48.42
N ALA A 45 8.68 -20.69 -48.61
CA ALA A 45 8.12 -21.48 -47.53
C ALA A 45 9.26 -22.02 -46.65
N SER A 46 9.45 -21.44 -45.45
CA SER A 46 10.07 -22.08 -44.29
C SER A 46 10.00 -21.16 -43.07
N LEU A 47 8.79 -20.75 -42.66
CA LEU A 47 8.56 -20.07 -41.38
C LEU A 47 7.22 -20.50 -40.77
N LEU A 48 7.04 -21.82 -40.62
CA LEU A 48 6.01 -22.40 -39.76
C LEU A 48 6.65 -23.49 -38.90
N ASN A 49 7.55 -23.07 -38.01
CA ASN A 49 7.75 -23.75 -36.74
C ASN A 49 8.36 -22.76 -35.74
N LYS A 50 7.60 -21.72 -35.41
CA LYS A 50 7.78 -21.06 -34.12
C LYS A 50 6.85 -21.79 -33.17
N GLN A 51 7.34 -22.90 -32.64
CA GLN A 51 6.92 -23.43 -31.36
C GLN A 51 6.62 -22.23 -30.47
N SER A 52 5.35 -22.09 -30.10
CA SER A 52 4.93 -21.24 -29.00
C SER A 52 5.89 -21.52 -27.86
N ASN A 53 6.74 -20.53 -27.57
CA ASN A 53 7.56 -20.56 -26.39
C ASN A 53 6.55 -20.62 -25.25
N GLU A 54 6.36 -21.82 -24.70
CA GLU A 54 5.59 -22.07 -23.49
C GLU A 54 6.01 -20.97 -22.52
N SER A 55 5.06 -20.11 -22.19
CA SER A 55 5.18 -19.18 -21.08
C SER A 55 5.26 -20.06 -19.84
N THR A 56 6.44 -20.61 -19.56
CA THR A 56 6.69 -21.39 -18.37
C THR A 56 6.46 -20.47 -17.19
N CYS A 57 5.30 -20.64 -16.57
CA CYS A 57 4.95 -19.98 -15.35
C CYS A 57 6.00 -20.37 -14.31
N PRO A 58 6.74 -19.42 -13.73
CA PRO A 58 7.64 -19.74 -12.63
C PRO A 58 6.79 -19.96 -11.37
N LEU A 59 6.02 -21.04 -11.35
CA LEU A 59 5.28 -21.47 -10.18
C LEU A 59 6.31 -21.81 -9.09
N PRO A 60 6.08 -21.38 -7.83
CA PRO A 60 6.77 -21.96 -6.69
C PRO A 60 6.66 -23.49 -6.74
N GLU A 61 7.71 -24.20 -6.33
CA GLU A 61 7.79 -25.67 -6.32
C GLU A 61 6.66 -26.35 -5.51
N ILE A 62 5.95 -25.57 -4.70
CA ILE A 62 4.84 -25.96 -3.83
C ILE A 62 3.45 -25.87 -4.50
N LEU A 63 3.32 -25.33 -5.71
CA LEU A 63 2.03 -25.24 -6.43
C LEU A 63 1.93 -26.31 -7.52
N GLU A 64 0.75 -26.92 -7.67
CA GLU A 64 0.49 -27.83 -8.78
C GLU A 64 0.62 -27.09 -10.12
N ASN A 65 1.22 -27.75 -11.12
CA ASN A 65 1.47 -27.15 -12.43
C ASN A 65 0.23 -27.19 -13.34
N THR A 66 -0.85 -26.52 -12.92
CA THR A 66 -2.08 -26.34 -13.69
C THR A 66 -2.15 -24.94 -14.30
N GLU A 67 -2.92 -24.77 -15.38
CA GLU A 67 -3.13 -23.46 -16.03
C GLU A 67 -3.81 -22.49 -15.06
N GLU A 68 -4.75 -22.99 -14.26
CA GLU A 68 -5.47 -22.24 -13.23
C GLU A 68 -4.54 -21.78 -12.10
N ALA A 69 -3.66 -22.65 -11.61
CA ALA A 69 -2.66 -22.29 -10.60
C ALA A 69 -1.69 -21.22 -11.11
N CYS A 70 -1.30 -21.29 -12.39
CA CYS A 70 -0.48 -20.26 -13.00
C CYS A 70 -1.20 -18.90 -13.09
N ALA A 71 -2.44 -18.88 -13.57
CA ALA A 71 -3.23 -17.66 -13.68
C ALA A 71 -3.43 -17.01 -12.29
N ALA A 72 -3.72 -17.83 -11.28
CA ALA A 72 -3.81 -17.39 -9.89
C ALA A 72 -2.47 -16.77 -9.43
N TYR A 73 -1.36 -17.48 -9.60
CA TYR A 73 -0.03 -17.00 -9.17
C TYR A 73 0.37 -15.67 -9.82
N LEU A 74 0.15 -15.50 -11.13
CA LEU A 74 0.43 -14.25 -11.84
C LEU A 74 -0.42 -13.10 -11.30
N LYS A 75 -1.69 -13.36 -11.02
CA LYS A 75 -2.59 -12.39 -10.40
C LYS A 75 -2.12 -11.99 -9.00
N PHE A 76 -1.75 -12.97 -8.17
CA PHE A 76 -1.16 -12.71 -6.86
C PHE A 76 0.09 -11.82 -6.96
N LYS A 77 1.00 -12.14 -7.89
CA LYS A 77 2.22 -11.36 -8.12
C LYS A 77 1.89 -9.90 -8.47
N ALA A 78 0.90 -9.69 -9.34
CA ALA A 78 0.43 -8.36 -9.72
C ALA A 78 -0.13 -7.59 -8.50
N VAL A 79 -1.04 -8.20 -7.74
CA VAL A 79 -1.63 -7.58 -6.53
C VAL A 79 -0.53 -7.23 -5.53
N LYS A 80 0.37 -8.17 -5.22
CA LYS A 80 1.50 -7.96 -4.31
C LYS A 80 2.35 -6.78 -4.76
N SER A 81 2.73 -6.74 -6.05
CA SER A 81 3.57 -5.66 -6.60
C SER A 81 2.89 -4.29 -6.56
N SER A 82 1.56 -4.25 -6.64
CA SER A 82 0.79 -3.00 -6.53
C SER A 82 0.62 -2.52 -5.09
N LEU A 83 0.77 -3.41 -4.10
CA LEU A 83 0.45 -3.15 -2.70
C LEU A 83 1.70 -2.93 -1.84
N VAL A 84 2.71 -3.80 -2.00
CA VAL A 84 3.92 -3.77 -1.17
C VAL A 84 4.93 -2.84 -1.84
N PRO A 85 5.28 -1.71 -1.20
CA PRO A 85 6.26 -0.80 -1.77
C PRO A 85 7.65 -1.47 -1.81
N SER A 86 8.46 -1.04 -2.77
CA SER A 86 9.84 -1.52 -2.98
C SER A 86 10.73 -0.35 -3.39
N GLY A 87 12.05 -0.52 -3.29
CA GLY A 87 13.02 0.53 -3.63
C GLY A 87 13.22 1.60 -2.57
N VAL A 88 13.76 2.74 -2.98
CA VAL A 88 14.13 3.87 -2.11
C VAL A 88 12.99 4.91 -2.11
N PRO A 89 12.51 5.38 -0.94
CA PRO A 89 11.52 6.46 -0.88
C PRO A 89 12.00 7.72 -1.60
N ALA A 90 11.17 8.28 -2.47
CA ALA A 90 11.60 9.34 -3.39
C ALA A 90 12.02 10.66 -2.72
N ILE A 91 11.46 10.97 -1.54
CA ILE A 91 11.66 12.26 -0.87
C ILE A 91 12.84 12.23 0.11
N TYR A 92 12.87 11.22 0.98
CA TYR A 92 13.79 11.14 2.12
C TYR A 92 14.68 9.90 2.11
N GLY A 93 14.47 8.99 1.15
CA GLY A 93 15.11 7.67 1.14
C GLY A 93 16.62 7.77 0.98
N GLU A 94 17.10 8.61 0.05
CA GLU A 94 18.53 8.87 -0.13
C GLU A 94 19.14 9.60 1.07
N GLU A 95 18.42 10.57 1.64
CA GLU A 95 18.90 11.37 2.78
C GLU A 95 19.12 10.53 4.04
N LEU A 96 18.22 9.56 4.27
CA LEU A 96 18.26 8.67 5.42
C LEU A 96 19.02 7.37 5.15
N ASP A 97 19.44 7.15 3.90
CA ASP A 97 20.02 5.89 3.42
C ASP A 97 19.10 4.69 3.74
N ILE A 98 17.82 4.75 3.34
CA ILE A 98 16.82 3.71 3.64
C ILE A 98 16.07 3.24 2.40
N SER A 99 15.61 2.00 2.45
CA SER A 99 14.84 1.34 1.39
C SER A 99 13.73 0.48 1.98
N PHE A 100 12.60 0.40 1.28
CA PHE A 100 11.51 -0.53 1.59
C PHE A 100 11.95 -2.00 1.49
N ASP A 101 13.02 -2.28 0.74
CA ASP A 101 13.58 -3.64 0.59
C ASP A 101 14.49 -4.03 1.78
N GLN A 102 14.87 -3.06 2.62
CA GLN A 102 15.77 -3.24 3.78
C GLN A 102 15.12 -2.75 5.08
N VAL A 103 13.90 -3.23 5.34
CA VAL A 103 13.02 -2.78 6.44
C VAL A 103 13.72 -2.72 7.80
N GLN A 104 14.49 -3.75 8.18
CA GLN A 104 15.16 -3.78 9.48
C GLN A 104 16.24 -2.71 9.59
N ASP A 105 16.99 -2.48 8.52
CA ASP A 105 18.02 -1.43 8.46
C ASP A 105 17.36 -0.04 8.54
N ALA A 106 16.27 0.17 7.80
CA ALA A 106 15.48 1.39 7.87
C ALA A 106 14.96 1.67 9.28
N ILE A 107 14.43 0.66 9.97
CA ILE A 107 14.02 0.76 11.38
C ILE A 107 15.20 1.23 12.25
N ASN A 108 16.37 0.62 12.08
CA ASN A 108 17.54 0.93 12.89
C ASN A 108 18.04 2.38 12.67
N LYS A 109 18.02 2.86 11.44
CA LYS A 109 18.45 4.21 11.05
C LYS A 109 17.47 5.29 11.51
N VAL A 110 16.16 5.05 11.37
CA VAL A 110 15.13 6.08 11.58
C VAL A 110 14.65 6.14 13.04
N ARG A 111 14.65 5.02 13.77
CA ARG A 111 14.15 4.98 15.16
C ARG A 111 14.83 5.98 16.10
N VAL A 112 16.06 6.38 15.78
CA VAL A 112 16.86 7.31 16.57
C VAL A 112 16.24 8.71 16.68
N PHE A 113 15.38 9.10 15.73
CA PHE A 113 14.73 10.41 15.71
C PHE A 113 13.46 10.47 16.57
N GLY A 114 12.91 9.33 16.99
CA GLY A 114 11.64 9.26 17.69
C GLY A 114 11.61 10.07 19.00
N PRO A 115 10.59 10.92 19.25
CA PRO A 115 10.59 11.81 20.42
C PRO A 115 10.69 11.12 21.79
N THR A 116 10.03 9.96 21.98
CA THR A 116 10.03 9.23 23.27
C THR A 116 11.19 8.24 23.41
N TYR A 117 11.51 7.48 22.36
CA TYR A 117 12.44 6.32 22.42
C TYR A 117 13.69 6.47 21.53
N GLY A 118 13.89 7.63 20.91
CA GLY A 118 15.05 7.85 20.04
C GLY A 118 16.37 7.85 20.78
N GLN A 119 17.46 8.11 20.07
CA GLN A 119 18.79 8.20 20.65
C GLN A 119 19.02 9.61 21.18
N GLU A 120 19.55 9.74 22.40
CA GLU A 120 19.89 11.03 22.98
C GLU A 120 20.84 11.83 22.07
N GLY A 121 20.59 13.14 21.92
CA GLY A 121 21.29 14.00 20.96
C GLY A 121 20.83 13.88 19.50
N LYS A 122 19.99 12.89 19.16
CA LYS A 122 19.36 12.75 17.83
C LYS A 122 17.83 12.84 17.85
N LYS A 123 17.20 12.59 19.00
CA LYS A 123 15.74 12.73 19.18
C LYS A 123 15.27 14.08 18.68
N ILE A 124 14.16 14.06 17.95
CA ILE A 124 13.46 15.28 17.55
C ILE A 124 12.31 15.47 18.54
N THR A 125 12.33 16.57 19.28
CA THR A 125 11.27 16.95 20.21
C THR A 125 10.59 18.21 19.71
N PHE A 126 9.26 18.25 19.77
CA PHE A 126 8.48 19.39 19.30
C PHE A 126 7.83 20.16 20.44
N THR A 127 7.50 21.41 20.15
CA THR A 127 6.66 22.29 20.96
C THR A 127 5.75 23.09 20.05
N GLY A 128 4.64 23.63 20.56
CA GLY A 128 3.74 24.49 19.78
C GLY A 128 3.12 23.77 18.57
N ALA A 129 3.05 24.46 17.42
CA ALA A 129 2.37 23.96 16.22
C ALA A 129 2.92 22.62 15.71
N ASP A 130 4.24 22.40 15.75
CA ASP A 130 4.83 21.14 15.30
C ASP A 130 4.47 19.97 16.21
N LEU A 131 4.28 20.21 17.51
CA LEU A 131 3.83 19.18 18.45
C LEU A 131 2.38 18.80 18.17
N GLU A 132 1.52 19.79 17.95
CA GLU A 132 0.12 19.57 17.57
C GLU A 132 0.02 18.79 16.26
N ARG A 133 0.83 19.17 15.27
CA ARG A 133 0.95 18.48 13.98
C ARG A 133 1.37 17.03 14.13
N TYR A 134 2.43 16.78 14.90
CA TYR A 134 2.91 15.43 15.19
C TYR A 134 1.86 14.58 15.92
N ILE A 135 1.13 15.17 16.89
CA ILE A 135 0.02 14.51 17.58
C ILE A 135 -1.10 14.17 16.60
N ASN A 136 -1.48 15.11 15.74
CA ASN A 136 -2.56 14.95 14.77
C ASN A 136 -2.28 13.79 13.81
N ILE A 137 -1.10 13.77 13.17
CA ILE A 137 -0.69 12.69 12.27
C ILE A 137 -0.62 11.35 13.02
N GLY A 138 0.05 11.32 14.18
CA GLY A 138 0.22 10.10 14.97
C GLY A 138 -1.08 9.55 15.56
N SER A 139 -2.14 10.36 15.65
CA SER A 139 -3.46 9.93 16.12
C SER A 139 -4.31 9.24 15.05
N GLN A 140 -3.94 9.38 13.77
CA GLN A 140 -4.71 8.86 12.64
C GLN A 140 -4.27 7.47 12.17
N THR A 141 -3.14 6.97 12.66
CA THR A 141 -2.62 5.64 12.26
C THR A 141 -2.00 4.89 13.44
N ALA A 142 -1.84 3.58 13.25
CA ALA A 142 -1.13 2.67 14.12
C ALA A 142 -0.65 1.44 13.33
N CYS A 143 0.24 0.64 13.93
CA CYS A 143 0.77 -0.59 13.33
C CYS A 143 -0.28 -1.72 13.18
N LYS A 144 -1.47 -1.58 13.77
CA LYS A 144 -2.67 -2.45 13.73
C LYS A 144 -2.51 -3.91 14.23
N TYR A 145 -1.39 -4.58 13.99
CA TYR A 145 -1.27 -6.04 14.12
C TYR A 145 -0.43 -6.56 15.30
N CYS A 146 0.45 -5.73 15.88
CA CYS A 146 1.40 -6.21 16.90
C CYS A 146 0.90 -6.04 18.35
N CYS A 147 0.58 -4.81 18.77
CA CYS A 147 0.32 -4.49 20.19
C CYS A 147 -1.10 -3.99 20.50
N GLY A 148 -2.00 -3.97 19.50
CA GLY A 148 -3.38 -3.51 19.66
C GLY A 148 -3.59 -2.00 19.85
N ALA A 149 -2.50 -1.21 19.93
CA ALA A 149 -2.57 0.25 19.98
C ALA A 149 -3.36 0.82 18.79
N LYS A 150 -4.19 1.83 19.05
CA LYS A 150 -5.06 2.47 18.05
C LYS A 150 -4.47 3.73 17.45
N THR A 151 -3.41 4.26 18.06
CA THR A 151 -2.66 5.43 17.61
C THR A 151 -1.16 5.18 17.79
N LEU A 152 -0.30 5.95 17.11
CA LEU A 152 1.15 5.94 17.34
C LEU A 152 1.54 6.72 18.60
N VAL A 153 0.78 7.77 18.92
CA VAL A 153 1.05 8.70 20.00
C VAL A 153 -0.20 8.91 20.86
N ARG A 154 0.02 9.26 22.12
CA ARG A 154 -1.00 9.69 23.07
C ARG A 154 -1.30 11.17 22.86
N ARG A 155 -2.31 11.68 23.57
CA ARG A 155 -2.77 13.08 23.47
C ARG A 155 -1.71 14.11 23.89
N ASP A 156 -0.68 13.69 24.61
CA ASP A 156 0.46 14.49 25.06
C ASP A 156 1.68 14.37 24.12
N GLY A 157 1.55 13.66 22.99
CA GLY A 157 2.64 13.41 22.05
C GLY A 157 3.58 12.27 22.48
N GLN A 158 3.38 11.66 23.64
CA GLN A 158 4.18 10.50 24.06
C GLN A 158 3.81 9.25 23.27
N ALA A 159 4.75 8.32 23.14
CA ALA A 159 4.51 7.05 22.46
C ALA A 159 3.33 6.27 23.06
N ALA A 160 2.46 5.75 22.19
CA ALA A 160 1.37 4.87 22.58
C ALA A 160 1.87 3.44 22.90
N CYS A 161 2.95 2.99 22.24
CA CYS A 161 3.57 1.68 22.47
C CYS A 161 5.09 1.70 22.18
N GLY A 162 5.81 0.70 22.68
CA GLY A 162 7.27 0.59 22.58
C GLY A 162 7.82 -0.28 21.44
N CYS A 163 6.98 -0.80 20.53
CA CYS A 163 7.42 -1.71 19.46
C CYS A 163 8.31 -0.99 18.44
N ALA A 164 9.34 -1.66 17.90
CA ALA A 164 10.27 -1.07 16.93
C ALA A 164 9.59 -0.41 15.72
N HIS A 165 8.54 -1.02 15.14
CA HIS A 165 7.78 -0.41 14.04
C HIS A 165 7.16 0.92 14.41
N SER A 166 6.59 1.01 15.62
CA SER A 166 5.96 2.22 16.09
C SER A 166 7.00 3.29 16.43
N ILE A 167 8.18 2.90 16.91
CA ILE A 167 9.31 3.81 17.10
C ILE A 167 9.80 4.34 15.75
N MET A 168 9.95 3.48 14.74
CA MET A 168 10.30 3.87 13.38
C MET A 168 9.29 4.88 12.84
N MET A 169 7.99 4.55 12.84
CA MET A 169 6.95 5.43 12.29
C MET A 169 6.92 6.79 12.99
N ARG A 170 7.08 6.82 14.32
CA ARG A 170 7.20 8.09 15.06
C ARG A 170 8.47 8.86 14.72
N GLY A 171 9.59 8.16 14.56
CA GLY A 171 10.87 8.75 14.13
C GLY A 171 10.78 9.34 12.73
N LEU A 172 10.14 8.62 11.80
CA LEU A 172 9.90 9.09 10.44
C LEU A 172 8.98 10.31 10.45
N ALA A 173 7.87 10.27 11.17
CA ALA A 173 6.96 11.41 11.29
C ALA A 173 7.71 12.65 11.82
N ALA A 174 8.54 12.48 12.86
CA ALA A 174 9.31 13.57 13.42
C ALA A 174 10.40 14.08 12.45
N TYR A 175 11.04 13.20 11.69
CA TYR A 175 12.00 13.60 10.66
C TYR A 175 11.33 14.41 9.54
N LEU A 176 10.19 13.92 9.02
CA LEU A 176 9.49 14.57 7.91
C LEU A 176 8.92 15.93 8.32
N ILE A 177 8.31 16.05 9.50
CA ILE A 177 7.81 17.34 10.01
C ILE A 177 8.94 18.37 10.10
N LYS A 178 10.12 17.96 10.58
CA LYS A 178 11.25 18.86 10.81
C LYS A 178 12.00 19.24 9.53
N ASN A 179 12.25 18.28 8.65
CA ASN A 179 13.16 18.46 7.51
C ASN A 179 12.43 18.66 6.17
N HIS A 180 11.15 18.28 6.09
CA HIS A 180 10.33 18.43 4.89
C HIS A 180 9.04 19.22 5.20
N PRO A 181 9.14 20.51 5.58
CA PRO A 181 7.99 21.34 5.92
C PRO A 181 7.00 21.54 4.75
N GLU A 182 7.44 21.27 3.52
CA GLU A 182 6.62 21.29 2.30
C GLU A 182 5.62 20.14 2.22
N LEU A 183 5.85 19.02 2.92
CA LEU A 183 4.90 17.91 2.96
C LEU A 183 3.69 18.28 3.81
N SER A 184 2.49 17.94 3.35
CA SER A 184 1.27 18.05 4.14
C SER A 184 1.16 16.93 5.18
N ASP A 185 0.25 17.10 6.16
CA ASP A 185 -0.05 16.06 7.15
C ASP A 185 -0.51 14.75 6.49
N ASP A 186 -1.32 14.85 5.43
CA ASP A 186 -1.81 13.71 4.67
C ASP A 186 -0.69 12.99 3.93
N GLN A 187 0.26 13.73 3.35
CA GLN A 187 1.43 13.13 2.70
C GLN A 187 2.31 12.39 3.71
N ILE A 188 2.56 12.97 4.89
CA ILE A 188 3.30 12.29 5.95
C ILE A 188 2.54 11.04 6.42
N LEU A 189 1.23 11.15 6.63
CA LEU A 189 0.40 10.01 7.03
C LEU A 189 0.43 8.87 6.00
N GLU A 190 0.42 9.20 4.71
CA GLU A 190 0.53 8.22 3.62
C GLU A 190 1.90 7.53 3.62
N GLU A 191 2.98 8.27 3.84
CA GLU A 191 4.32 7.69 4.00
C GLU A 191 4.40 6.72 5.18
N LEU A 192 3.81 7.09 6.33
CA LEU A 192 3.74 6.19 7.50
C LEU A 192 2.94 4.92 7.19
N ASN A 193 1.81 5.06 6.49
CA ASN A 193 0.96 3.92 6.10
C ASN A 193 1.65 3.04 5.05
N THR A 194 2.43 3.62 4.16
CA THR A 194 3.25 2.90 3.16
C THR A 194 4.27 2.00 3.88
N TRP A 195 5.01 2.54 4.85
CA TRP A 195 5.92 1.74 5.67
C TRP A 195 5.21 0.65 6.47
N ARG A 196 4.00 0.91 6.98
CA ARG A 196 3.21 -0.09 7.71
C ARG A 196 2.97 -1.35 6.88
N ILE A 197 2.79 -1.22 5.57
CA ILE A 197 2.60 -2.37 4.67
C ILE A 197 3.84 -3.27 4.68
N THR A 198 5.04 -2.69 4.70
CA THR A 198 6.30 -3.47 4.72
C THR A 198 6.51 -4.27 6.01
N TYR A 199 5.93 -3.81 7.12
CA TYR A 199 6.06 -4.51 8.41
C TYR A 199 5.15 -5.73 8.51
N PHE A 200 3.98 -5.69 7.88
CA PHE A 200 2.94 -6.72 7.96
C PHE A 200 2.43 -7.08 6.55
N PRO A 201 3.31 -7.54 5.65
CA PRO A 201 2.96 -7.75 4.25
C PRO A 201 1.93 -8.88 4.10
N LYS A 202 2.03 -9.94 4.93
CA LYS A 202 1.06 -11.04 4.91
C LYS A 202 -0.33 -10.54 5.28
N GLN A 203 -0.49 -9.85 6.41
CA GLN A 203 -1.78 -9.38 6.90
C GLN A 203 -2.41 -8.37 5.95
N THR A 204 -1.62 -7.44 5.42
CA THR A 204 -2.12 -6.41 4.49
C THR A 204 -2.60 -7.05 3.19
N LEU A 205 -1.84 -8.02 2.65
CA LEU A 205 -2.23 -8.70 1.44
C LEU A 205 -3.43 -9.63 1.65
N THR A 206 -3.51 -10.34 2.78
CA THR A 206 -4.70 -11.14 3.14
C THR A 206 -5.94 -10.26 3.22
N GLU A 207 -5.88 -9.10 3.87
CA GLU A 207 -7.02 -8.17 3.93
C GLU A 207 -7.44 -7.73 2.52
N LYS A 208 -6.47 -7.35 1.67
CA LYS A 208 -6.74 -6.93 0.29
C LYS A 208 -7.39 -8.04 -0.54
N LEU A 209 -6.88 -9.26 -0.45
CA LEU A 209 -7.45 -10.41 -1.15
C LEU A 209 -8.87 -10.71 -0.64
N THR A 210 -9.12 -10.69 0.67
CA THR A 210 -10.48 -10.88 1.20
C THR A 210 -11.47 -9.79 0.71
N GLU A 211 -11.02 -8.54 0.53
CA GLU A 211 -11.86 -7.50 -0.08
C GLU A 211 -12.20 -7.81 -1.54
N MET A 212 -11.22 -8.28 -2.32
CA MET A 212 -11.40 -8.67 -3.72
C MET A 212 -12.34 -9.88 -3.85
N GLU A 213 -12.23 -10.86 -2.95
CA GLU A 213 -13.14 -12.01 -2.87
C GLU A 213 -14.59 -11.54 -2.63
N LYS A 214 -14.80 -10.66 -1.65
CA LYS A 214 -16.12 -10.09 -1.33
C LYS A 214 -16.69 -9.26 -2.47
N ALA A 215 -15.84 -8.65 -3.29
CA ALA A 215 -16.23 -7.94 -4.50
C ALA A 215 -16.58 -8.88 -5.67
N GLY A 216 -16.46 -10.21 -5.49
CA GLY A 216 -16.78 -11.22 -6.50
C GLY A 216 -15.69 -11.40 -7.55
N GLU A 217 -14.45 -11.01 -7.24
CA GLU A 217 -13.35 -11.14 -8.19
C GLU A 217 -12.93 -12.63 -8.33
N PRO A 218 -12.86 -13.16 -9.57
CA PRO A 218 -12.61 -14.58 -9.78
C PRO A 218 -11.19 -15.00 -9.38
N GLY A 219 -11.01 -16.23 -8.90
CA GLY A 219 -9.69 -16.79 -8.58
C GLY A 219 -9.10 -16.34 -7.25
N ILE A 220 -9.80 -15.52 -6.45
CA ILE A 220 -9.28 -14.99 -5.18
C ILE A 220 -9.39 -16.01 -4.05
N LYS A 221 -10.45 -16.81 -4.04
CA LYS A 221 -10.65 -17.82 -3.00
C LYS A 221 -9.53 -18.86 -3.04
N GLU A 222 -9.21 -19.30 -4.25
CA GLU A 222 -8.10 -20.20 -4.55
C GLU A 222 -6.78 -19.56 -4.12
N LEU A 223 -6.57 -18.26 -4.40
CA LEU A 223 -5.40 -17.53 -3.94
C LEU A 223 -5.26 -17.40 -2.43
N LEU A 224 -6.38 -17.29 -1.70
CA LEU A 224 -6.39 -17.24 -0.25
C LEU A 224 -6.10 -18.61 0.38
N GLU A 225 -6.56 -19.69 -0.25
CA GLU A 225 -6.31 -21.08 0.16
C GLU A 225 -4.86 -21.49 -0.15
N GLU A 226 -4.34 -21.11 -1.32
CA GLU A 226 -2.99 -21.41 -1.79
C GLU A 226 -1.92 -20.48 -1.21
N PHE A 227 -2.31 -19.36 -0.56
CA PHE A 227 -1.41 -18.29 -0.13
C PHE A 227 -0.23 -18.84 0.69
N PRO A 228 0.97 -18.93 0.11
CA PRO A 228 1.95 -19.76 0.76
C PRO A 228 2.49 -19.15 2.07
N GLU A 229 2.98 -20.02 2.95
CA GLU A 229 3.65 -19.65 4.21
C GLU A 229 4.90 -18.75 4.02
N PHE A 230 5.38 -18.61 2.78
CA PHE A 230 6.60 -17.89 2.41
C PHE A 230 6.57 -16.37 2.68
N MET A 231 5.41 -15.75 2.84
CA MET A 231 5.36 -14.32 3.22
C MET A 231 5.56 -14.17 4.73
N PRO A 232 6.51 -13.34 5.18
CA PRO A 232 6.74 -13.15 6.59
C PRO A 232 5.48 -12.56 7.24
N GLN A 233 5.09 -13.13 8.39
CA GLN A 233 4.03 -12.55 9.22
C GLN A 233 4.41 -11.17 9.74
N MET A 234 5.71 -10.90 9.87
CA MET A 234 6.23 -9.63 10.35
C MET A 234 7.66 -9.43 9.84
N VAL A 235 7.99 -8.21 9.45
CA VAL A 235 9.36 -7.82 9.08
C VAL A 235 9.86 -6.75 10.04
N GLY A 236 11.07 -6.91 10.55
CA GLY A 236 11.64 -6.04 11.57
C GLY A 236 11.34 -6.56 12.98
N GLY A 237 12.38 -6.68 13.81
CA GLY A 237 12.31 -7.22 15.17
C GLY A 237 11.44 -6.37 16.10
N CYS A 238 11.00 -6.97 17.21
CA CYS A 238 10.23 -6.31 18.26
C CYS A 238 11.07 -5.32 19.07
#